data_AF-A0A935ZLW7-F1
#
_entry.id   AF-A0A935ZLW7-F1
#
_cell.length_a   1.000
_cell.length_b   1.000
_cell.length_c   1.000
_cell.angle_alpha   90.00
_cell.angle_beta   90.00
_cell.angle_gamma   90.00
#
_symmetry.space_group_name_H-M   'P 1'
#
loop_
_entity.id
_entity.type
_entity.pdbx_description
1 polymer ?
#
loop_
_entity_poly.entity_id
_entity_poly.type
_entity_poly.pdbx_seq_one_letter_code
_entity_poly.pdbx_strand_id
1 'polypeptide(L)'
;MHLRVLALVALALPFACDKPQPQPLPDPTGGGGGGGGGDPTAASGADGTPVDDGGGETPTPAGGARARAVPGDHPLFGRFEGAGLPNACKADGECFAAGCGGELCSAERGAATTCEVLEVQLPRDAACGCIEGDCAWWSPTGQTLPLPGGHDVPQPNSGQGPKEQLVTCGDKQCKPGQECVGYYGIAGPRGPKFESCEWRCDRKQACPSGTKCTTIADGPGAVCR
;
A
#
# COMPACT_ATOMS: atom_id res chain seq x y z
N MET A 1 26.76 54.62 54.77
CA MET A 1 26.86 53.16 54.51
C MET A 1 26.19 52.88 53.19
N HIS A 2 27.00 52.62 52.15
CA HIS A 2 26.55 52.39 50.78
C HIS A 2 26.18 50.92 50.59
N LEU A 3 24.97 50.63 50.10
CA LEU A 3 24.63 49.29 49.62
C LEU A 3 24.20 49.39 48.16
N ARG A 4 25.11 48.97 47.28
CA ARG A 4 24.94 48.88 45.82
C ARG A 4 24.05 47.67 45.51
N VAL A 5 22.95 47.90 44.81
CA VAL A 5 22.14 46.84 44.19
C VAL A 5 22.86 46.40 42.92
N LEU A 6 23.43 45.19 42.92
CA LEU A 6 23.98 44.54 41.73
C LEU A 6 22.84 43.96 40.89
N ALA A 7 22.68 44.45 39.66
CA ALA A 7 21.86 43.84 38.63
C ALA A 7 22.64 42.67 38.00
N LEU A 8 22.12 41.44 38.14
CA LEU A 8 22.59 40.27 37.40
C LEU A 8 21.89 40.22 36.04
N VAL A 9 22.62 40.59 34.99
CA VAL A 9 22.22 40.39 33.59
C VAL A 9 22.56 38.95 33.21
N ALA A 10 21.55 38.11 33.03
CA ALA A 10 21.72 36.76 32.50
C ALA A 10 21.94 36.83 30.98
N LEU A 11 23.17 36.60 30.54
CA LEU A 11 23.52 36.39 29.14
C LEU A 11 23.10 34.98 28.72
N ALA A 12 22.04 34.87 27.93
CA ALA A 12 21.68 33.64 27.22
C ALA A 12 22.54 33.53 25.95
N LEU A 13 23.45 32.54 25.93
CA LEU A 13 24.18 32.12 24.73
C LEU A 13 23.35 31.05 23.99
N PRO A 14 23.08 31.19 22.68
CA PRO A 14 22.54 30.09 21.89
C PRO A 14 23.64 29.07 21.60
N PHE A 15 23.49 27.86 22.13
CA PHE A 15 24.22 26.68 21.67
C PHE A 15 23.73 26.33 20.26
N ALA A 16 24.49 26.73 19.24
CA ALA A 16 24.37 26.17 17.91
C ALA A 16 24.81 24.70 17.97
N CYS A 17 23.88 23.78 17.71
CA CYS A 17 24.21 22.39 17.45
C CYS A 17 24.88 22.32 16.07
N ASP A 18 26.20 22.30 16.05
CA ASP A 18 27.02 22.06 14.86
C ASP A 18 26.75 20.62 14.38
N LYS A 19 26.13 20.50 13.21
CA LYS A 19 25.79 19.21 12.59
C LYS A 19 27.07 18.69 11.92
N PRO A 20 27.58 17.49 12.24
CA PRO A 20 28.81 17.00 11.62
C PRO A 20 28.58 16.82 10.12
N GLN A 21 29.38 17.51 9.30
CA GLN A 21 29.35 17.33 7.84
C GLN A 21 29.93 15.96 7.47
N PRO A 22 29.27 15.19 6.57
CA PRO A 22 29.83 13.95 6.04
C PRO A 22 31.11 14.24 5.23
N GLN A 23 32.18 13.51 5.53
CA GLN A 23 33.42 13.54 4.74
C GLN A 23 33.21 12.75 3.44
N PRO A 24 33.73 13.21 2.28
CA PRO A 24 33.72 12.42 1.05
C PRO A 24 34.58 11.16 1.19
N LEU A 25 34.06 10.03 0.69
CA LEU A 25 34.81 8.78 0.55
C LEU A 25 35.93 8.94 -0.51
N PRO A 26 37.11 8.32 -0.31
CA PRO A 26 38.18 8.33 -1.30
C PRO A 26 37.87 7.42 -2.50
N ASP A 27 38.23 7.88 -3.70
CA ASP A 27 38.13 7.13 -4.95
C ASP A 27 38.97 5.84 -4.93
N PRO A 28 38.45 4.72 -5.47
CA PRO A 28 39.26 3.54 -5.70
C PRO A 28 40.06 3.70 -6.99
N THR A 29 41.28 4.23 -6.90
CA THR A 29 42.27 4.07 -7.97
C THR A 29 43.56 3.48 -7.41
N GLY A 30 43.76 2.18 -7.69
CA GLY A 30 44.99 1.48 -7.38
C GLY A 30 45.15 0.19 -8.20
N GLY A 31 46.19 0.15 -9.03
CA GLY A 31 46.75 -1.03 -9.69
C GLY A 31 46.41 -1.09 -11.19
N GLY A 32 47.33 -0.97 -12.16
CA GLY A 32 48.76 -1.27 -12.16
C GLY A 32 48.98 -2.65 -12.81
N GLY A 33 49.18 -2.68 -14.14
CA GLY A 33 49.55 -3.89 -14.88
C GLY A 33 49.74 -3.58 -16.37
N GLY A 34 50.98 -3.60 -16.84
CA GLY A 34 51.36 -3.23 -18.20
C GLY A 34 51.54 -4.42 -19.17
N GLY A 35 51.64 -4.06 -20.45
CA GLY A 35 52.54 -4.69 -21.43
C GLY A 35 51.95 -5.77 -22.34
N GLY A 36 51.90 -5.48 -23.65
CA GLY A 36 51.84 -6.48 -24.71
C GLY A 36 51.15 -6.00 -25.98
N GLY A 37 51.93 -5.57 -26.97
CA GLY A 37 51.45 -4.99 -28.24
C GLY A 37 51.00 -6.00 -29.29
N GLY A 38 50.36 -5.46 -30.33
CA GLY A 38 49.96 -6.16 -31.56
C GLY A 38 49.08 -5.24 -32.42
N ASP A 39 49.68 -4.72 -33.49
CA ASP A 39 49.22 -3.71 -34.47
C ASP A 39 48.05 -4.17 -35.39
N PRO A 40 47.55 -3.38 -36.36
CA PRO A 40 46.12 -3.07 -36.47
C PRO A 40 45.46 -3.73 -37.70
N THR A 41 44.15 -3.94 -37.62
CA THR A 41 43.34 -4.06 -38.84
C THR A 41 42.13 -3.16 -38.70
N ALA A 42 42.10 -2.18 -39.59
CA ALA A 42 41.04 -1.23 -39.79
C ALA A 42 39.73 -1.93 -40.16
N ALA A 43 38.65 -1.52 -39.50
CA ALA A 43 37.31 -1.57 -40.07
C ALA A 43 36.64 -0.23 -39.75
N SER A 44 36.61 0.62 -40.77
CA SER A 44 35.77 1.80 -40.83
C SER A 44 34.30 1.39 -40.77
N GLY A 45 33.57 1.99 -39.84
CA GLY A 45 32.13 1.82 -39.68
C GLY A 45 31.64 2.81 -38.63
N ALA A 46 31.44 4.06 -39.08
CA ALA A 46 30.76 5.09 -38.31
C ALA A 46 29.24 4.80 -38.26
N ASP A 47 28.59 5.42 -37.28
CA ASP A 47 27.15 5.48 -37.04
C ASP A 47 26.48 4.25 -36.39
N GLY A 48 26.86 4.01 -35.14
CA GLY A 48 25.95 3.43 -34.16
C GLY A 48 25.21 4.57 -33.45
N THR A 49 24.04 4.93 -33.96
CA THR A 49 23.05 5.73 -33.23
C THR A 49 22.82 5.11 -31.85
N PRO A 50 22.65 5.90 -30.77
CA PRO A 50 22.02 5.39 -29.56
C PRO A 50 20.63 4.89 -29.98
N VAL A 51 20.36 3.60 -29.80
CA VAL A 51 18.99 3.13 -29.71
C VAL A 51 18.41 3.78 -28.46
N ASP A 52 17.75 4.90 -28.69
CA ASP A 52 16.76 5.44 -27.80
C ASP A 52 15.64 4.38 -27.74
N ASP A 53 15.70 3.49 -26.75
CA ASP A 53 14.53 2.71 -26.29
C ASP A 53 13.55 3.65 -25.59
N GLY A 54 13.23 4.76 -26.26
CA GLY A 54 12.18 5.72 -25.94
C GLY A 54 10.83 5.10 -26.20
N GLY A 55 10.52 4.05 -25.43
CA GLY A 55 9.16 3.73 -25.02
C GLY A 55 8.68 4.83 -24.08
N GLY A 56 8.47 6.03 -24.63
CA GLY A 56 7.74 7.10 -23.97
C GLY A 56 6.29 6.68 -23.84
N GLU A 57 6.00 5.76 -22.93
CA GLU A 57 4.65 5.60 -22.41
C GLU A 57 4.26 6.97 -21.87
N THR A 58 3.30 7.58 -22.55
CA THR A 58 2.67 8.80 -22.08
C THR A 58 2.24 8.53 -20.64
N PRO A 59 2.66 9.34 -19.64
CA PRO A 59 2.31 9.08 -18.26
C PRO A 59 0.79 8.99 -18.17
N THR A 60 0.29 7.77 -17.90
CA THR A 60 -1.12 7.56 -17.67
C THR A 60 -1.48 8.47 -16.49
N PRO A 61 -2.38 9.45 -16.67
CA PRO A 61 -2.77 10.31 -15.58
C PRO A 61 -3.28 9.45 -14.42
N ALA A 62 -2.95 9.82 -13.19
CA ALA A 62 -3.62 9.32 -11.99
C ALA A 62 -5.11 9.72 -12.09
N GLY A 63 -5.92 8.92 -12.78
CA GLY A 63 -7.15 9.40 -13.41
C GLY A 63 -8.25 8.36 -13.42
N GLY A 64 -8.62 7.88 -12.23
CA GLY A 64 -9.78 7.02 -12.00
C GLY A 64 -9.83 6.54 -10.55
N ALA A 65 -11.02 6.27 -10.03
CA ALA A 65 -11.16 5.60 -8.73
C ALA A 65 -10.62 4.17 -8.86
N ARG A 66 -9.38 3.95 -8.42
CA ARG A 66 -8.70 2.64 -8.42
C ARG A 66 -8.93 1.96 -7.07
N ALA A 67 -9.22 0.67 -7.09
CA ALA A 67 -9.36 -0.12 -5.88
C ALA A 67 -7.96 -0.54 -5.37
N ARG A 68 -7.62 -0.12 -4.15
CA ARG A 68 -6.38 -0.57 -3.48
C ARG A 68 -6.42 -2.08 -3.28
N ALA A 69 -5.34 -2.75 -3.65
CA ALA A 69 -5.21 -4.20 -3.54
C ALA A 69 -4.80 -4.62 -2.12
N VAL A 70 -4.08 -3.79 -1.37
CA VAL A 70 -3.71 -4.10 0.02
C VAL A 70 -4.61 -3.32 0.98
N PRO A 71 -5.48 -3.99 1.76
CA PRO A 71 -6.31 -3.30 2.75
C PRO A 71 -5.45 -2.58 3.79
N GLY A 72 -5.85 -1.36 4.17
CA GLY A 72 -5.11 -0.52 5.13
C GLY A 72 -4.90 -1.15 6.51
N ASP A 73 -5.72 -2.13 6.86
CA ASP A 73 -5.66 -2.86 8.12
C ASP A 73 -5.07 -4.27 7.99
N HIS A 74 -4.57 -4.63 6.81
CA HIS A 74 -3.89 -5.89 6.58
C HIS A 74 -2.60 -5.96 7.43
N PRO A 75 -2.28 -7.09 8.09
CA PRO A 75 -1.08 -7.20 8.94
C PRO A 75 0.24 -6.90 8.20
N LEU A 76 0.25 -7.16 6.89
CA LEU A 76 1.39 -6.90 6.01
C LEU A 76 1.27 -5.59 5.23
N PHE A 77 0.35 -4.68 5.60
CA PHE A 77 0.18 -3.41 4.89
C PHE A 77 1.51 -2.66 4.72
N GLY A 78 2.25 -2.45 5.83
CA GLY A 78 3.53 -1.74 5.77
C GLY A 78 4.60 -2.43 4.93
N ARG A 79 4.54 -3.77 4.82
CA ARG A 79 5.46 -4.58 4.00
C ARG A 79 5.22 -4.35 2.50
N PHE A 80 3.97 -4.30 2.06
CA PHE A 80 3.61 -4.15 0.64
C PHE A 80 3.47 -2.69 0.20
N GLU A 81 3.10 -1.79 1.10
CA GLU A 81 2.76 -0.38 0.80
C GLU A 81 3.82 0.60 1.33
N GLY A 82 4.92 0.11 1.88
CA GLY A 82 6.07 0.94 2.26
C GLY A 82 5.79 1.91 3.39
N ALA A 83 4.99 1.51 4.39
CA ALA A 83 4.67 2.39 5.51
C ALA A 83 5.94 2.90 6.20
N GLY A 84 6.14 4.22 6.18
CA GLY A 84 7.33 4.88 6.73
C GLY A 84 8.38 5.28 5.69
N LEU A 85 8.19 4.95 4.42
CA LEU A 85 9.03 5.43 3.30
C LEU A 85 8.44 6.70 2.68
N PRO A 86 9.26 7.53 2.01
CA PRO A 86 8.75 8.57 1.14
C PRO A 86 7.93 7.93 0.02
N ASN A 87 6.61 8.14 0.03
CA ASN A 87 5.71 7.40 -0.84
C ASN A 87 4.79 8.27 -1.71
N ALA A 88 5.01 9.59 -1.68
CA ALA A 88 4.21 10.52 -2.45
C ALA A 88 4.50 10.42 -3.95
N CYS A 89 3.46 10.56 -4.77
CA CYS A 89 3.54 10.50 -6.23
C CYS A 89 2.55 11.45 -6.90
N LYS A 90 2.77 11.69 -8.19
CA LYS A 90 1.86 12.42 -9.09
C LYS A 90 1.38 11.58 -10.27
N ALA A 91 2.15 10.56 -10.65
CA ALA A 91 1.87 9.71 -11.79
C ALA A 91 2.37 8.29 -11.54
N ASP A 92 1.82 7.32 -12.29
CA ASP A 92 2.16 5.90 -12.12
C ASP A 92 3.65 5.62 -12.36
N GLY A 93 4.28 6.34 -13.28
CA GLY A 93 5.71 6.19 -13.57
C GLY A 93 6.64 6.65 -12.44
N GLU A 94 6.10 7.28 -11.40
CA GLU A 94 6.83 7.61 -10.17
C GLU A 94 6.78 6.49 -9.13
N CYS A 95 5.99 5.44 -9.37
CA CYS A 95 5.81 4.31 -8.47
C CYS A 95 6.50 3.07 -9.02
N PHE A 96 7.23 2.37 -8.16
CA PHE A 96 8.09 1.26 -8.52
C PHE A 96 7.76 0.04 -7.67
N ALA A 97 7.66 -1.12 -8.31
CA ALA A 97 7.76 -2.40 -7.62
C ALA A 97 9.23 -2.58 -7.17
N ALA A 98 9.43 -2.58 -5.87
CA ALA A 98 10.70 -2.65 -5.18
C ALA A 98 10.65 -3.77 -4.12
N GLY A 99 11.66 -3.87 -3.26
CA GLY A 99 11.81 -4.98 -2.33
C GLY A 99 12.49 -6.20 -2.96
N CYS A 100 12.82 -7.18 -2.14
CA CYS A 100 13.61 -8.33 -2.57
C CYS A 100 12.90 -9.17 -3.64
N GLY A 101 11.56 -9.28 -3.58
CA GLY A 101 10.74 -10.00 -4.55
C GLY A 101 9.93 -9.10 -5.48
N GLY A 102 10.15 -7.77 -5.43
CA GLY A 102 9.27 -6.81 -6.11
C GLY A 102 7.92 -6.64 -5.44
N GLU A 103 7.78 -7.00 -4.16
CA GLU A 103 6.51 -6.99 -3.44
C GLU A 103 6.11 -5.61 -2.89
N LEU A 104 7.07 -4.70 -2.77
CA LEU A 104 6.84 -3.37 -2.20
C LEU A 104 6.47 -2.40 -3.32
N CYS A 105 5.33 -1.71 -3.23
CA CYS A 105 5.04 -0.56 -4.09
C CYS A 105 5.54 0.70 -3.40
N SER A 106 6.49 1.40 -4.03
CA SER A 106 7.05 2.62 -3.45
C SER A 106 7.43 3.67 -4.49
N ALA A 107 7.40 4.95 -4.09
CA ALA A 107 8.04 6.02 -4.87
C ALA A 107 9.58 5.90 -4.87
N GLU A 108 10.15 5.13 -3.94
CA GLU A 108 11.59 4.88 -3.84
C GLU A 108 11.98 3.61 -4.62
N ARG A 109 12.55 3.79 -5.82
CA ARG A 109 12.96 2.69 -6.71
C ARG A 109 13.94 1.69 -6.06
N GLY A 110 14.74 2.14 -5.09
CA GLY A 110 15.76 1.34 -4.41
C GLY A 110 15.34 0.76 -3.07
N ALA A 111 14.07 0.91 -2.67
CA ALA A 111 13.61 0.43 -1.37
C ALA A 111 13.80 -1.09 -1.27
N ALA A 112 14.47 -1.53 -0.20
CA ALA A 112 14.76 -2.93 0.04
C ALA A 112 13.89 -3.47 1.18
N THR A 113 13.36 -4.66 0.97
CA THR A 113 12.71 -5.49 1.99
C THR A 113 13.57 -6.72 2.27
N THR A 114 13.27 -7.43 3.33
CA THR A 114 13.87 -8.72 3.62
C THR A 114 13.33 -9.79 2.65
N CYS A 115 14.16 -10.80 2.36
CA CYS A 115 13.90 -11.82 1.33
C CYS A 115 13.12 -13.04 1.84
N GLU A 116 12.38 -12.93 2.95
CA GLU A 116 11.55 -14.03 3.44
C GLU A 116 10.38 -14.30 2.51
N VAL A 117 10.10 -15.59 2.33
CA VAL A 117 8.92 -16.07 1.62
C VAL A 117 7.69 -15.75 2.47
N LEU A 118 6.79 -14.96 1.91
CA LEU A 118 5.48 -14.69 2.49
C LEU A 118 4.50 -15.81 2.20
N GLU A 119 3.61 -16.06 3.15
CA GLU A 119 2.50 -17.01 3.00
C GLU A 119 1.39 -16.47 2.08
N VAL A 120 1.39 -15.17 1.81
CA VAL A 120 0.42 -14.48 0.95
C VAL A 120 1.11 -13.84 -0.24
N GLN A 121 0.41 -13.80 -1.37
CA GLN A 121 0.89 -13.19 -2.61
C GLN A 121 -0.09 -12.11 -3.05
N LEU A 122 0.44 -11.04 -3.65
CA LEU A 122 -0.38 -10.01 -4.28
C LEU A 122 -1.30 -10.65 -5.33
N PRO A 123 -2.52 -10.10 -5.54
CA PRO A 123 -3.36 -10.49 -6.66
C PRO A 123 -2.59 -10.44 -7.98
N ARG A 124 -2.85 -11.40 -8.88
CA ARG A 124 -2.11 -11.52 -10.14
C ARG A 124 -2.28 -10.33 -11.08
N ASP A 125 -3.38 -9.61 -10.93
CA ASP A 125 -3.67 -8.40 -11.70
C ASP A 125 -3.26 -7.12 -10.95
N ALA A 126 -2.61 -7.23 -9.80
CA ALA A 126 -2.15 -6.07 -9.06
C ALA A 126 -1.05 -5.32 -9.83
N ALA A 127 -1.15 -4.00 -9.85
CA ALA A 127 -0.15 -3.11 -10.41
C ALA A 127 0.24 -2.06 -9.36
N CYS A 128 1.51 -1.67 -9.34
CA CYS A 128 1.99 -0.56 -8.53
C CYS A 128 1.74 0.75 -9.29
N GLY A 129 1.10 1.73 -8.65
CA GLY A 129 0.76 2.99 -9.30
C GLY A 129 0.35 4.07 -8.32
N CYS A 130 0.12 5.27 -8.85
CA CYS A 130 -0.22 6.43 -8.03
C CYS A 130 -1.71 6.48 -7.73
N ILE A 131 -2.08 6.44 -6.45
CA ILE A 131 -3.46 6.46 -5.97
C ILE A 131 -3.57 7.53 -4.90
N GLU A 132 -4.38 8.56 -5.17
CA GLU A 132 -4.64 9.65 -4.23
C GLU A 132 -3.37 10.40 -3.75
N GLY A 133 -2.30 10.34 -4.54
CA GLY A 133 -1.02 10.98 -4.23
C GLY A 133 -0.03 10.07 -3.51
N ASP A 134 -0.35 8.80 -3.28
CA ASP A 134 0.56 7.79 -2.70
C ASP A 134 0.76 6.62 -3.66
N CYS A 135 1.99 6.11 -3.75
CA CYS A 135 2.28 4.88 -4.47
C CYS A 135 1.67 3.69 -3.73
N ALA A 136 0.80 2.96 -4.41
CA ALA A 136 0.10 1.83 -3.82
C ALA A 136 -0.21 0.73 -4.83
N TRP A 137 -0.39 -0.49 -4.32
CA TRP A 137 -0.89 -1.58 -5.15
C TRP A 137 -2.38 -1.37 -5.42
N TRP A 138 -2.78 -1.51 -6.68
CA TRP A 138 -4.19 -1.55 -7.08
C TRP A 138 -4.48 -2.74 -7.99
N SER A 139 -5.74 -3.18 -7.99
CA SER A 139 -6.22 -4.25 -8.85
C SER A 139 -7.30 -3.70 -9.80
N PRO A 140 -7.17 -3.87 -11.14
CA PRO A 140 -8.22 -3.54 -12.09
C PRO A 140 -9.52 -4.30 -11.83
N THR A 141 -9.44 -5.54 -11.33
CA THR A 141 -10.62 -6.36 -11.03
C THR A 141 -11.13 -6.19 -9.60
N GLY A 142 -10.46 -5.36 -8.78
CA GLY A 142 -10.81 -5.09 -7.39
C GLY A 142 -10.46 -6.23 -6.43
N GLN A 143 -9.52 -7.10 -6.80
CA GLN A 143 -9.00 -8.13 -5.90
C GLN A 143 -8.18 -7.50 -4.77
N THR A 144 -8.27 -8.11 -3.60
CA THR A 144 -7.51 -7.70 -2.42
C THR A 144 -6.58 -8.80 -1.94
N LEU A 145 -5.52 -8.40 -1.25
CA LEU A 145 -4.55 -9.29 -0.62
C LEU A 145 -5.29 -10.18 0.41
N PRO A 146 -5.21 -11.51 0.29
CA PRO A 146 -5.84 -12.41 1.23
C PRO A 146 -5.17 -12.34 2.60
N LEU A 147 -5.94 -12.54 3.67
CA LEU A 147 -5.40 -12.57 5.02
C LEU A 147 -4.46 -13.79 5.22
N PRO A 148 -3.38 -13.65 6.03
CA PRO A 148 -2.51 -14.77 6.39
C PRO A 148 -3.31 -15.87 7.10
N GLY A 149 -3.06 -17.14 6.74
CA GLY A 149 -3.77 -18.30 7.27
C GLY A 149 -5.15 -18.58 6.65
N GLY A 150 -5.56 -17.83 5.62
CA GLY A 150 -6.81 -18.00 4.87
C GLY A 150 -6.76 -19.07 3.77
N HIS A 151 -5.99 -20.13 3.95
CA HIS A 151 -5.99 -21.26 3.02
C HIS A 151 -7.34 -21.99 3.19
N ASP A 152 -8.10 -22.17 2.11
CA ASP A 152 -9.43 -22.82 2.03
C ASP A 152 -10.69 -21.96 2.24
N VAL A 153 -10.72 -20.73 1.70
CA VAL A 153 -12.01 -20.15 1.27
C VAL A 153 -12.09 -20.27 -0.24
N PRO A 154 -13.08 -21.00 -0.80
CA PRO A 154 -13.40 -20.91 -2.22
C PRO A 154 -13.62 -19.43 -2.56
N GLN A 155 -12.70 -18.82 -3.29
CA GLN A 155 -12.87 -17.47 -3.80
C GLN A 155 -14.19 -17.44 -4.60
N PRO A 156 -15.19 -16.62 -4.22
CA PRO A 156 -16.24 -16.28 -5.15
C PRO A 156 -15.56 -15.50 -6.27
N ASN A 157 -15.68 -16.03 -7.48
CA ASN A 157 -15.16 -15.42 -8.69
C ASN A 157 -15.49 -13.92 -8.76
N SER A 158 -14.43 -13.12 -8.91
CA SER A 158 -14.29 -12.08 -9.92
C SER A 158 -15.38 -11.01 -10.04
N GLY A 159 -15.02 -9.76 -9.70
CA GLY A 159 -15.44 -8.60 -10.51
C GLY A 159 -16.63 -7.78 -10.02
N GLN A 160 -16.71 -7.48 -8.72
CA GLN A 160 -17.47 -6.32 -8.24
C GLN A 160 -16.61 -5.47 -7.29
N GLY A 161 -15.90 -4.47 -7.84
CA GLY A 161 -15.95 -3.15 -7.17
C GLY A 161 -17.42 -2.80 -6.96
N PRO A 162 -17.84 -2.05 -5.92
CA PRO A 162 -19.20 -2.04 -5.40
C PRO A 162 -20.19 -1.63 -6.49
N LYS A 163 -20.62 -2.59 -7.30
CA LYS A 163 -21.83 -2.52 -8.06
C LYS A 163 -22.87 -2.57 -6.98
N GLU A 164 -23.84 -1.67 -7.07
CA GLU A 164 -25.15 -1.84 -6.46
C GLU A 164 -25.75 -3.15 -6.99
N GLN A 165 -25.20 -4.29 -6.59
CA GLN A 165 -25.85 -5.56 -6.76
C GLN A 165 -26.96 -5.56 -5.74
N LEU A 166 -28.17 -5.57 -6.26
CA LEU A 166 -29.38 -5.89 -5.53
C LEU A 166 -29.17 -7.26 -4.89
N VAL A 167 -28.62 -7.27 -3.67
CA VAL A 167 -28.49 -8.47 -2.85
C VAL A 167 -29.90 -8.87 -2.43
N THR A 168 -30.32 -10.08 -2.77
CA THR A 168 -31.60 -10.62 -2.30
C THR A 168 -31.39 -11.42 -1.01
N CYS A 169 -32.30 -11.28 -0.05
CA CYS A 169 -32.26 -11.94 1.25
C CYS A 169 -33.66 -12.46 1.60
N GLY A 170 -33.85 -13.78 1.49
CA GLY A 170 -35.18 -14.37 1.35
C GLY A 170 -35.97 -13.69 0.22
N ASP A 171 -37.18 -13.24 0.53
CA ASP A 171 -38.08 -12.57 -0.42
C ASP A 171 -37.83 -11.05 -0.54
N LYS A 172 -36.76 -10.54 0.06
CA LYS A 172 -36.47 -9.10 0.12
C LYS A 172 -35.22 -8.73 -0.68
N GLN A 173 -35.17 -7.48 -1.12
CA GLN A 173 -33.98 -6.89 -1.71
C GLN A 173 -33.32 -5.95 -0.72
N CYS A 174 -32.03 -6.14 -0.51
CA CYS A 174 -31.21 -5.35 0.39
C CYS A 174 -30.84 -4.02 -0.27
N LYS A 175 -30.66 -3.00 0.57
CA LYS A 175 -30.19 -1.70 0.11
C LYS A 175 -28.73 -1.79 -0.35
N PRO A 176 -28.26 -0.88 -1.21
CA PRO A 176 -26.85 -0.75 -1.52
C PRO A 176 -25.96 -0.76 -0.27
N GLY A 177 -24.92 -1.59 -0.29
CA GLY A 177 -23.98 -1.76 0.82
C GLY A 177 -24.48 -2.65 1.97
N GLN A 178 -25.71 -3.15 1.94
CA GLN A 178 -26.16 -4.18 2.88
C GLN A 178 -25.80 -5.58 2.38
N GLU A 179 -25.51 -6.46 3.33
CA GLU A 179 -25.29 -7.88 3.11
C GLU A 179 -26.52 -8.66 3.55
N CYS A 180 -26.83 -9.77 2.86
CA CYS A 180 -27.77 -10.74 3.38
C CYS A 180 -27.08 -11.61 4.42
N VAL A 181 -27.51 -11.50 5.67
CA VAL A 181 -26.96 -12.30 6.77
C VAL A 181 -27.98 -13.34 7.19
N GLY A 182 -27.55 -14.60 7.19
CA GLY A 182 -28.31 -15.72 7.75
C GLY A 182 -27.84 -16.01 9.16
N TYR A 183 -28.77 -16.19 10.10
CA TYR A 183 -28.46 -16.61 11.47
C TYR A 183 -29.53 -17.54 12.02
N TYR A 184 -29.15 -18.35 13.00
CA TYR A 184 -30.08 -19.15 13.77
C TYR A 184 -30.37 -18.42 15.08
N GLY A 185 -31.62 -18.39 15.50
CA GLY A 185 -31.97 -17.87 16.82
C GLY A 185 -31.49 -18.78 17.95
N ILE A 186 -32.00 -18.56 19.17
CA ILE A 186 -31.59 -19.28 20.39
C ILE A 186 -31.67 -20.82 20.30
N ALA A 187 -32.51 -21.36 19.42
CA ALA A 187 -32.64 -22.80 19.17
C ALA A 187 -31.50 -23.40 18.30
N GLY A 188 -30.59 -22.57 17.79
CA GLY A 188 -29.50 -22.97 16.92
C GLY A 188 -29.99 -23.63 15.62
N PRO A 189 -29.16 -24.50 14.99
CA PRO A 189 -29.50 -25.15 13.73
C PRO A 189 -30.75 -26.05 13.75
N ARG A 190 -31.27 -26.39 14.94
CA ARG A 190 -32.53 -27.14 15.09
C ARG A 190 -33.77 -26.26 15.01
N GLY A 191 -33.60 -24.94 15.08
CA GLY A 191 -34.66 -23.94 14.94
C GLY A 191 -34.76 -23.37 13.52
N PRO A 192 -35.67 -22.41 13.32
CA PRO A 192 -35.76 -21.70 12.05
C PRO A 192 -34.48 -20.89 11.79
N LYS A 193 -34.05 -20.88 10.52
CA LYS A 193 -33.04 -19.95 10.02
C LYS A 193 -33.73 -18.61 9.73
N PHE A 194 -33.14 -17.52 10.21
CA PHE A 194 -33.56 -16.16 9.90
C PHE A 194 -32.57 -15.54 8.92
N GLU A 195 -33.10 -14.69 8.05
CA GLU A 195 -32.32 -13.95 7.06
C GLU A 195 -32.71 -12.48 7.13
N SER A 196 -31.72 -11.60 7.14
CA SER A 196 -31.95 -10.15 7.16
C SER A 196 -30.88 -9.40 6.36
N CYS A 197 -31.25 -8.22 5.85
CA CYS A 197 -30.32 -7.31 5.19
C CYS A 197 -29.69 -6.40 6.24
N GLU A 198 -28.38 -6.51 6.45
CA GLU A 198 -27.67 -5.75 7.49
C GLU A 198 -26.44 -5.05 6.91
N TRP A 199 -26.09 -3.90 7.47
CA TRP A 199 -24.72 -3.38 7.34
C TRP A 199 -23.91 -3.93 8.50
N ARG A 200 -22.81 -4.64 8.21
CA ARG A 200 -21.85 -5.04 9.22
C ARG A 200 -21.20 -3.79 9.80
N CYS A 201 -21.04 -3.78 11.11
CA CYS A 201 -20.19 -2.80 11.76
C CYS A 201 -19.25 -3.51 12.70
N ASP A 202 -18.02 -3.05 12.72
CA ASP A 202 -17.03 -3.45 13.69
C ASP A 202 -16.30 -2.19 14.17
N ARG A 203 -15.16 -2.36 14.84
CA ARG A 203 -14.39 -1.20 15.33
C ARG A 203 -13.74 -0.36 14.22
N LYS A 204 -13.80 -0.81 12.96
CA LYS A 204 -13.14 -0.18 11.80
C LYS A 204 -14.16 0.35 10.80
N GLN A 205 -15.35 -0.24 10.70
CA GLN A 205 -16.39 0.17 9.77
C GLN A 205 -17.51 0.97 10.47
N ALA A 206 -17.60 2.24 10.11
CA ALA A 206 -18.64 3.14 10.63
C ALA A 206 -20.00 2.87 9.98
N CYS A 207 -21.06 2.99 10.76
CA CYS A 207 -22.42 2.87 10.28
C CYS A 207 -22.85 4.07 9.42
N PRO A 208 -23.70 3.87 8.40
CA PRO A 208 -24.21 4.97 7.60
C PRO A 208 -24.99 5.97 8.47
N SER A 209 -25.01 7.23 8.03
CA SER A 209 -25.60 8.35 8.76
C SER A 209 -27.00 8.02 9.29
N GLY A 210 -27.20 8.26 10.59
CA GLY A 210 -28.49 8.02 11.26
C GLY A 210 -28.66 6.61 11.83
N THR A 211 -27.70 5.71 11.63
CA THR A 211 -27.68 4.37 12.25
C THR A 211 -26.52 4.23 13.23
N LYS A 212 -26.61 3.29 14.18
CA LYS A 212 -25.58 3.01 15.18
C LYS A 212 -25.22 1.53 15.16
N CYS A 213 -23.95 1.26 15.46
CA CYS A 213 -23.48 -0.11 15.60
C CYS A 213 -24.08 -0.75 16.87
N THR A 214 -24.81 -1.84 16.71
CA THR A 214 -25.41 -2.63 17.80
C THR A 214 -25.07 -4.10 17.64
N THR A 215 -25.00 -4.84 18.75
CA THR A 215 -24.76 -6.28 18.73
C THR A 215 -26.06 -7.04 18.99
N ILE A 216 -26.42 -7.95 18.10
CA ILE A 216 -27.55 -8.85 18.29
C ILE A 216 -27.04 -10.16 18.88
N ALA A 217 -27.36 -10.42 20.15
CA ALA A 217 -26.82 -11.52 20.94
C ALA A 217 -27.09 -12.92 20.34
N ASP A 218 -28.27 -13.13 19.77
CA ASP A 218 -28.67 -14.37 19.09
C ASP A 218 -28.72 -14.20 17.57
N GLY A 219 -28.01 -13.21 17.06
CA GLY A 219 -28.15 -12.72 15.72
C GLY A 219 -26.85 -12.72 14.93
N PRO A 220 -26.78 -11.92 13.86
CA PRO A 220 -25.59 -11.84 13.03
C PRO A 220 -24.36 -11.26 13.77
N GLY A 221 -24.49 -10.79 15.00
CA GLY A 221 -23.42 -10.08 15.72
C GLY A 221 -23.58 -8.57 15.56
N ALA A 222 -22.48 -7.86 15.31
CA ALA A 222 -22.47 -6.40 15.23
C ALA A 222 -22.97 -5.89 13.86
N VAL A 223 -24.04 -5.09 13.90
CA VAL A 223 -24.75 -4.55 12.72
C VAL A 223 -25.23 -3.11 12.95
N CYS A 224 -25.44 -2.35 11.88
CA CYS A 224 -25.96 -0.98 11.96
C CYS A 224 -27.49 -0.94 11.99
N ARG A 225 -28.07 -0.25 13.00
CA ARG A 225 -29.52 -0.06 13.15
C ARG A 225 -29.89 1.39 13.46
#